data_AF-A0A3E3I854-F1
#
_entry.id   AF-A0A3E3I854-F1
#
_cell.length_a   1.000
_cell.length_b   1.000
_cell.length_c   1.000
_cell.angle_alpha   90.00
_cell.angle_beta   90.00
_cell.angle_gamma   90.00
#
_symmetry.space_group_name_H-M   'P 1'
#
loop_
_entity.id
_entity.type
_entity.pdbx_description
1 polymer ?
#
loop_
_entity_poly.entity_id
_entity_poly.type
_entity_poly.pdbx_seq_one_letter_code
_entity_poly.pdbx_strand_id
1 'polypeptide(L)'
;MHMLEVQHRKGRKINRVYQEGKALYLEQESGLIRILPQTDRIIRVSYTENGGFASEQGAQLADLSLDGGSFWSWKEEEKEIRVDTGYLRMRIARGTGSISYERADGSLLLAERDRESKCVEAFDSYRMVVNENTQIEEIQTPDGIKRRIREADRVFDKKLYHTRLHLDFAPEEHLYGLGQAEEGVWNLRHTTQYLHQANLKIAVPMLLSDKGYGILLSTQSPAIFNDTQYGTYLYTEADEYLDYYFLAGECADEVTGGFRMLTGKAAMLPRWAFGYIQSQERYESAVELVETAKRFRQEEIPLDALVLDWMSWKGNLWGQKTFDGERFPDPADMIQKLHEQKVHFMISIWPNMSELSDNYQEFLEKGLLLPASEIYDAFSEEGRRLYWEQAERGLFRHGVDAWWCDSSEPVTPEWGRRCKPEPGEMYREFVEAAGNCMPLQKSNAYGLYHARALYEGQRSCTEEKRVVNLTRNGYAGSQKYGTILWSGDTYASWDTLKK
;
A
#
# COMPACT_ATOMS: atom_id res chain seq x y z
N MET A 1 -13.90 -52.28 -4.93
CA MET A 1 -12.51 -51.93 -4.56
C MET A 1 -12.17 -50.69 -5.39
N HIS A 2 -12.33 -49.49 -4.85
CA HIS A 2 -11.92 -48.28 -5.56
C HIS A 2 -10.38 -48.24 -5.51
N MET A 3 -9.75 -48.40 -6.67
CA MET A 3 -8.31 -48.16 -6.83
C MET A 3 -8.04 -46.70 -6.45
N LEU A 4 -7.17 -46.49 -5.48
CA LEU A 4 -6.65 -45.16 -5.17
C LEU A 4 -5.79 -44.72 -6.35
N GLU A 5 -6.26 -43.74 -7.13
CA GLU A 5 -5.43 -43.08 -8.13
C GLU A 5 -4.42 -42.18 -7.42
N VAL A 6 -3.14 -42.51 -7.56
CA VAL A 6 -2.05 -41.67 -7.07
C VAL A 6 -1.85 -40.53 -8.08
N GLN A 7 -2.27 -39.33 -7.71
CA GLN A 7 -1.86 -38.13 -8.44
C GLN A 7 -0.40 -37.83 -8.11
N HIS A 8 0.49 -38.05 -9.08
CA HIS A 8 1.88 -37.65 -8.97
C HIS A 8 1.99 -36.11 -9.01
N ARG A 9 2.80 -35.54 -8.12
CA ARG A 9 3.12 -34.11 -8.17
C ARG A 9 3.83 -33.79 -9.48
N LYS A 10 3.42 -32.70 -10.14
CA LYS A 10 4.07 -32.20 -11.35
C LYS A 10 5.56 -31.93 -11.09
N GLY A 11 6.42 -32.30 -12.04
CA GLY A 11 7.85 -32.10 -11.95
C GLY A 11 8.27 -30.63 -12.00
N ARG A 12 9.22 -30.25 -11.14
CA ARG A 12 9.85 -28.91 -11.11
C ARG A 12 11.16 -28.83 -11.91
N LYS A 13 11.50 -29.87 -12.66
CA LYS A 13 12.67 -29.83 -13.54
C LYS A 13 12.39 -28.86 -14.70
N ILE A 14 13.34 -27.98 -14.98
CA ILE A 14 13.28 -27.09 -16.12
C ILE A 14 13.51 -27.92 -17.39
N ASN A 15 12.47 -28.00 -18.21
CA ASN A 15 12.42 -28.79 -19.43
C ASN A 15 12.79 -27.98 -20.67
N ARG A 16 12.48 -26.68 -20.66
CA ARG A 16 12.77 -25.77 -21.76
C ARG A 16 13.11 -24.39 -21.23
N VAL A 17 14.10 -23.77 -21.85
CA VAL A 17 14.50 -22.39 -21.61
C VAL A 17 14.42 -21.66 -22.93
N TYR A 18 13.77 -20.50 -22.96
CA TYR A 18 13.70 -19.67 -24.16
C TYR A 18 13.59 -18.20 -23.79
N GLN A 19 14.14 -17.36 -24.65
CA GLN A 19 13.98 -15.92 -24.53
C GLN A 19 12.90 -15.45 -25.48
N GLU A 20 11.95 -14.67 -24.97
CA GLU A 20 10.91 -14.01 -25.77
C GLU A 20 10.84 -12.53 -25.36
N GLY A 21 11.06 -11.65 -26.32
CA GLY A 21 11.23 -10.22 -26.07
C GLY A 21 12.36 -9.95 -25.07
N LYS A 22 12.01 -9.31 -23.96
CA LYS A 22 12.95 -8.86 -22.91
C LYS A 22 13.13 -9.87 -21.77
N ALA A 23 12.38 -10.97 -21.79
CA ALA A 23 12.33 -11.94 -20.69
C ALA A 23 12.90 -13.30 -21.08
N LEU A 24 13.48 -13.96 -20.09
CA LEU A 24 13.84 -15.37 -20.13
C LEU A 24 12.73 -16.18 -19.45
N TYR A 25 12.28 -17.23 -20.13
CA TYR A 25 11.24 -18.13 -19.67
C TYR A 25 11.84 -19.51 -19.39
N LEU A 26 11.47 -20.09 -18.24
CA LEU A 26 11.88 -21.42 -17.85
C LEU A 26 10.62 -22.26 -17.61
N GLU A 27 10.33 -23.16 -18.55
CA GLU A 27 9.18 -24.06 -18.49
C GLU A 27 9.50 -25.28 -17.61
N GLN A 28 8.60 -25.55 -16.68
CA GLN A 28 8.55 -26.74 -15.85
C GLN A 28 7.20 -27.43 -16.09
N GLU A 29 7.08 -28.71 -15.75
CA GLU A 29 5.75 -29.35 -15.75
C GLU A 29 4.84 -28.69 -14.70
N SER A 30 5.41 -28.27 -13.57
CA SER A 30 4.71 -27.56 -12.51
C SER A 30 4.21 -26.17 -12.89
N GLY A 31 4.87 -25.47 -13.83
CA GLY A 31 4.54 -24.10 -14.15
C GLY A 31 5.59 -23.40 -15.00
N LEU A 32 5.51 -22.07 -15.05
CA LEU A 32 6.36 -21.21 -15.86
C LEU A 32 7.02 -20.16 -14.97
N ILE A 33 8.35 -20.10 -15.00
CA ILE A 33 9.13 -19.02 -14.38
C ILE A 33 9.48 -17.99 -15.46
N ARG A 34 9.30 -16.70 -15.16
CA ARG A 34 9.76 -15.59 -15.99
C ARG A 34 10.81 -14.78 -15.24
N ILE A 35 11.95 -14.57 -15.87
CA ILE A 35 13.02 -13.68 -15.42
C ILE A 35 13.04 -12.50 -16.39
N LEU A 36 12.76 -11.31 -15.87
CA LEU A 36 12.72 -10.09 -16.66
C LEU A 36 13.68 -9.07 -16.03
N PRO A 37 14.93 -9.00 -16.52
CA PRO A 37 15.87 -7.96 -16.11
C PRO A 37 15.31 -6.56 -16.39
N GLN A 38 15.27 -5.74 -15.36
CA GLN A 38 14.75 -4.37 -15.39
C GLN A 38 15.90 -3.38 -15.56
N THR A 39 16.97 -3.57 -14.78
CA THR A 39 18.25 -2.86 -14.90
C THR A 39 19.39 -3.85 -14.66
N ASP A 40 20.63 -3.37 -14.65
CA ASP A 40 21.78 -4.16 -14.17
C ASP A 40 21.63 -4.63 -12.71
N ARG A 41 20.81 -3.95 -11.91
CA ARG A 41 20.64 -4.17 -10.47
C ARG A 41 19.27 -4.70 -10.07
N ILE A 42 18.27 -4.61 -10.95
CA ILE A 42 16.89 -4.96 -10.65
C ILE A 42 16.41 -6.05 -11.59
N ILE A 43 15.84 -7.12 -11.04
CA ILE A 43 15.26 -8.21 -11.82
C ILE A 43 13.85 -8.50 -11.31
N ARG A 44 12.87 -8.51 -12.20
CA ARG A 44 11.51 -8.99 -11.92
C ARG A 44 11.45 -10.50 -12.13
N VAL A 45 10.94 -11.22 -11.14
CA VAL A 45 10.76 -12.67 -11.18
C VAL A 45 9.29 -12.99 -10.98
N SER A 46 8.73 -13.79 -11.88
CA SER A 46 7.33 -14.20 -11.84
C SER A 46 7.21 -15.72 -11.93
N TYR A 47 6.20 -16.32 -11.29
CA TYR A 47 5.87 -17.74 -11.38
C TYR A 47 4.37 -17.99 -11.42
N THR A 48 3.93 -18.81 -12.37
CA THR A 48 2.52 -19.18 -12.60
C THR A 48 2.40 -20.68 -12.90
N GLU A 49 1.31 -21.31 -12.47
CA GLU A 49 0.98 -22.70 -12.84
C GLU A 49 0.01 -22.79 -14.02
N ASN A 50 -0.50 -21.64 -14.49
CA ASN A 50 -1.49 -21.55 -15.57
C ASN A 50 -0.87 -21.23 -16.95
N GLY A 51 0.46 -21.12 -17.04
CA GLY A 51 1.18 -20.89 -18.30
C GLY A 51 1.13 -19.46 -18.86
N GLY A 52 0.61 -18.48 -18.11
CA GLY A 52 0.54 -17.09 -18.57
C GLY A 52 0.65 -16.07 -17.43
N PHE A 53 1.07 -14.86 -17.79
CA PHE A 53 1.21 -13.72 -16.89
C PHE A 53 0.26 -12.61 -17.34
N ALA A 54 -0.78 -12.34 -16.56
CA ALA A 54 -1.68 -11.23 -16.81
C ALA A 54 -0.97 -9.88 -16.72
N SER A 55 -1.46 -8.91 -17.51
CA SER A 55 -0.91 -7.56 -17.61
C SER A 55 -1.27 -6.68 -16.41
N GLU A 56 -2.33 -6.99 -15.67
CA GLU A 56 -2.81 -6.21 -14.52
C GLU A 56 -1.86 -6.30 -13.32
N GLN A 57 -1.27 -7.48 -13.08
CA GLN A 57 -0.36 -7.70 -11.95
C GLN A 57 0.91 -6.85 -12.08
N GLY A 58 1.11 -5.94 -11.13
CA GLY A 58 2.26 -5.05 -11.08
C GLY A 58 2.21 -3.88 -12.08
N ALA A 59 1.07 -3.64 -12.75
CA ALA A 59 0.92 -2.56 -13.74
C ALA A 59 1.16 -1.15 -13.17
N GLN A 60 1.07 -0.99 -11.86
CA GLN A 60 1.34 0.25 -11.12
C GLN A 60 2.83 0.56 -10.95
N LEU A 61 3.71 -0.43 -11.20
CA LEU A 61 5.16 -0.29 -11.13
C LEU A 61 5.72 0.03 -12.52
N ALA A 62 6.75 0.87 -12.57
CA ALA A 62 7.42 1.21 -13.82
C ALA A 62 8.13 -0.02 -14.41
N ASP A 63 7.93 -0.26 -15.72
CA ASP A 63 8.76 -1.18 -16.48
C ASP A 63 10.04 -0.45 -16.92
N LEU A 64 11.17 -0.85 -16.34
CA LEU A 64 12.49 -0.27 -16.62
C LEU A 64 13.25 -1.06 -17.70
N SER A 65 12.68 -2.18 -18.17
CA SER A 65 13.36 -3.06 -19.11
C SER A 65 13.58 -2.41 -20.49
N LEU A 66 14.79 -2.55 -21.03
CA LEU A 66 15.19 -1.96 -22.31
C LEU A 66 14.81 -2.86 -23.50
N ASP A 67 14.43 -2.25 -24.63
CA ASP A 67 14.28 -2.93 -25.92
C ASP A 67 15.66 -3.26 -26.53
N GLY A 68 15.85 -4.48 -27.03
CA GLY A 68 17.02 -4.82 -27.87
C GLY A 68 18.32 -5.21 -27.15
N GLY A 69 18.23 -5.98 -26.06
CA GLY A 69 19.29 -6.84 -25.48
C GLY A 69 20.75 -6.37 -25.58
N SER A 70 21.25 -5.68 -24.56
CA SER A 70 22.70 -5.37 -24.46
C SER A 70 23.33 -5.44 -23.07
N PHE A 71 22.56 -5.28 -21.98
CA PHE A 71 23.14 -5.24 -20.62
C PHE A 71 23.13 -6.58 -19.88
N TRP A 72 22.43 -7.59 -20.39
CA TRP A 72 22.34 -8.89 -19.74
C TRP A 72 22.50 -10.04 -20.73
N SER A 73 22.95 -11.18 -20.21
CA SER A 73 23.14 -12.42 -20.95
C SER A 73 22.68 -13.61 -20.11
N TRP A 74 22.44 -14.74 -20.76
CA TRP A 74 22.15 -15.99 -20.08
C TRP A 74 22.83 -17.18 -20.75
N LYS A 75 23.08 -18.22 -19.99
CA LYS A 75 23.70 -19.46 -20.45
C LYS A 75 23.08 -20.67 -19.77
N GLU A 76 22.94 -21.75 -20.52
CA GLU A 76 22.56 -23.05 -19.99
C GLU A 76 23.79 -23.88 -19.66
N GLU A 77 23.81 -24.40 -18.45
CA GLU A 77 24.75 -25.42 -17.99
C GLU A 77 23.99 -26.70 -17.64
N GLU A 78 24.73 -27.79 -17.38
CA GLU A 78 24.14 -29.11 -17.12
C GLU A 78 23.20 -29.08 -15.91
N LYS A 79 23.60 -28.40 -14.83
CA LYS A 79 22.88 -28.38 -13.55
C LYS A 79 22.13 -27.07 -13.27
N GLU A 80 22.41 -26.02 -14.03
CA GLU A 80 21.89 -24.69 -13.76
C GLU A 80 21.71 -23.84 -15.03
N ILE A 81 20.92 -22.80 -14.91
CA ILE A 81 20.81 -21.71 -15.87
C ILE A 81 21.41 -20.48 -15.21
N ARG A 82 22.31 -19.77 -15.89
CA ARG A 82 22.91 -18.52 -15.40
C ARG A 82 22.31 -17.33 -16.13
N VAL A 83 21.99 -16.29 -15.38
CA VAL A 83 21.63 -14.95 -15.91
C VAL A 83 22.62 -13.96 -15.31
N ASP A 84 23.22 -13.11 -16.14
CA ASP A 84 24.24 -12.13 -15.74
C ASP A 84 23.87 -10.77 -16.33
N THR A 85 23.74 -9.76 -15.47
CA THR A 85 23.41 -8.37 -15.83
C THR A 85 24.60 -7.41 -15.71
N GLY A 86 25.81 -7.93 -15.50
CA GLY A 86 27.04 -7.20 -15.21
C GLY A 86 27.24 -6.91 -13.72
N TYR A 87 26.18 -6.59 -12.99
CA TYR A 87 26.23 -6.33 -11.55
C TYR A 87 25.66 -7.48 -10.72
N LEU A 88 24.56 -8.08 -11.18
CA LEU A 88 23.84 -9.16 -10.52
C LEU A 88 23.94 -10.44 -11.34
N ARG A 89 24.20 -11.56 -10.67
CA ARG A 89 24.16 -12.90 -11.24
C ARG A 89 23.06 -13.71 -10.58
N MET A 90 22.28 -14.41 -11.40
CA MET A 90 21.32 -15.40 -10.95
C MET A 90 21.78 -16.79 -11.36
N ARG A 91 21.69 -17.73 -10.42
CA ARG A 91 21.87 -19.16 -10.69
C ARG A 91 20.56 -19.86 -10.41
N ILE A 92 19.95 -20.40 -11.46
CA ILE A 92 18.68 -21.11 -11.39
C ILE A 92 18.96 -22.61 -11.47
N ALA A 93 18.65 -23.36 -10.41
CA ALA A 93 18.88 -24.80 -10.37
C ALA A 93 17.95 -25.52 -11.38
N ARG A 94 18.52 -26.29 -12.31
CA ARG A 94 17.74 -26.96 -13.37
C ARG A 94 16.76 -27.99 -12.80
N GLY A 95 17.10 -28.63 -11.68
CA GLY A 95 16.27 -29.67 -11.06
C GLY A 95 15.02 -29.17 -10.35
N THR A 96 15.03 -27.91 -9.88
CA THR A 96 14.02 -27.41 -8.94
C THR A 96 13.45 -26.04 -9.33
N GLY A 97 14.17 -25.26 -10.13
CA GLY A 97 13.86 -23.87 -10.46
C GLY A 97 14.07 -22.89 -9.30
N SER A 98 14.77 -23.31 -8.23
CA SER A 98 15.20 -22.41 -7.16
C SER A 98 16.27 -21.45 -7.68
N ILE A 99 16.27 -20.22 -7.15
CA ILE A 99 17.11 -19.13 -7.63
C ILE A 99 18.06 -18.71 -6.51
N SER A 100 19.35 -18.59 -6.82
CA SER A 100 20.35 -17.91 -5.99
C SER A 100 20.78 -16.60 -6.64
N TYR A 101 20.95 -15.56 -5.84
CA TYR A 101 21.33 -14.21 -6.24
C TYR A 101 22.74 -13.92 -5.72
N GLU A 102 23.66 -13.62 -6.64
CA GLU A 102 25.07 -13.40 -6.36
C GLU A 102 25.51 -12.04 -6.91
N ARG A 103 26.45 -11.39 -6.24
CA ARG A 103 27.19 -10.25 -6.83
C ARG A 103 28.07 -10.74 -7.98
N ALA A 104 28.55 -9.81 -8.80
CA ALA A 104 29.48 -10.11 -9.90
C ALA A 104 30.81 -10.77 -9.44
N ASP A 105 31.18 -10.66 -8.17
CA ASP A 105 32.36 -11.35 -7.59
C ASP A 105 32.06 -12.78 -7.10
N GLY A 106 30.80 -13.23 -7.16
CA GLY A 106 30.34 -14.53 -6.67
C GLY A 106 29.84 -14.55 -5.23
N SER A 107 29.84 -13.41 -4.53
CA SER A 107 29.30 -13.30 -3.17
C SER A 107 27.78 -13.51 -3.16
N LEU A 108 27.30 -14.47 -2.36
CA LEU A 108 25.87 -14.76 -2.23
C LEU A 108 25.15 -13.64 -1.46
N LEU A 109 24.12 -13.06 -2.09
CA LEU A 109 23.20 -12.12 -1.47
C LEU A 109 22.06 -12.88 -0.78
N LEU A 110 21.35 -13.71 -1.54
CA LEU A 110 20.18 -14.46 -1.09
C LEU A 110 20.03 -15.75 -1.90
N ALA A 111 19.49 -16.80 -1.29
CA ALA A 111 19.00 -17.96 -2.00
C ALA A 111 17.52 -18.20 -1.70
N GLU A 112 16.78 -18.67 -2.69
CA GLU A 112 15.53 -19.37 -2.47
C GLU A 112 15.79 -20.76 -1.89
N ARG A 113 14.80 -21.31 -1.17
CA ARG A 113 14.84 -22.70 -0.70
C ARG A 113 15.09 -23.66 -1.86
N ASP A 114 15.96 -24.66 -1.69
CA ASP A 114 16.34 -25.57 -2.77
C ASP A 114 15.15 -26.27 -3.47
N ARG A 115 14.10 -26.62 -2.70
CA ARG A 115 12.90 -27.29 -3.19
C ARG A 115 11.65 -26.54 -2.81
N GLU A 116 10.65 -26.61 -3.69
CA GLU A 116 9.34 -25.99 -3.49
C GLU A 116 9.46 -24.50 -3.14
N SER A 117 10.42 -23.78 -3.76
CA SER A 117 10.68 -22.37 -3.43
C SER A 117 9.53 -21.44 -3.77
N LYS A 118 8.70 -21.81 -4.75
CA LYS A 118 7.57 -21.03 -5.24
C LYS A 118 6.33 -21.90 -5.19
N CYS A 119 5.33 -21.49 -4.45
CA CYS A 119 4.06 -22.19 -4.34
C CYS A 119 2.93 -21.20 -4.64
N VAL A 120 1.93 -21.65 -5.39
CA VAL A 120 0.71 -20.89 -5.61
C VAL A 120 -0.48 -21.82 -5.39
N GLU A 121 -1.56 -21.29 -4.82
CA GLU A 121 -2.79 -22.03 -4.56
C GLU A 121 -3.97 -21.24 -5.10
N ALA A 122 -4.66 -21.81 -6.09
CA ALA A 122 -5.77 -21.15 -6.75
C ALA A 122 -7.02 -21.12 -5.86
N PHE A 123 -7.71 -19.99 -5.85
CA PHE A 123 -9.05 -19.85 -5.29
C PHE A 123 -9.95 -19.04 -6.21
N ASP A 124 -11.26 -19.21 -6.05
CA ASP A 124 -12.25 -18.42 -6.77
C ASP A 124 -12.48 -17.12 -6.02
N SER A 125 -12.19 -15.99 -6.68
CA SER A 125 -12.54 -14.66 -6.19
C SER A 125 -13.97 -14.33 -6.60
N TYR A 126 -14.66 -13.59 -5.75
CA TYR A 126 -16.03 -13.17 -5.99
C TYR A 126 -16.16 -11.66 -5.77
N ARG A 127 -16.99 -11.02 -6.60
CA ARG A 127 -17.47 -9.67 -6.37
C ARG A 127 -18.81 -9.72 -5.66
N MET A 128 -18.99 -8.88 -4.65
CA MET A 128 -20.27 -8.76 -3.99
C MET A 128 -21.27 -8.00 -4.86
N VAL A 129 -22.53 -8.41 -4.77
CA VAL A 129 -23.67 -7.75 -5.40
C VAL A 129 -24.57 -7.24 -4.30
N VAL A 130 -24.77 -5.93 -4.26
CA VAL A 130 -25.71 -5.30 -3.34
C VAL A 130 -27.11 -5.45 -3.93
N ASN A 131 -27.98 -6.16 -3.20
CA ASN A 131 -29.38 -6.40 -3.58
C ASN A 131 -30.25 -6.61 -2.33
N GLU A 132 -31.51 -6.99 -2.51
CA GLU A 132 -32.49 -7.23 -1.44
C GLU A 132 -32.07 -8.27 -0.38
N ASN A 133 -31.10 -9.15 -0.68
CA ASN A 133 -30.62 -10.17 0.26
C ASN A 133 -29.45 -9.69 1.12
N THR A 134 -28.94 -8.48 0.91
CA THR A 134 -27.77 -7.96 1.63
C THR A 134 -28.13 -7.60 3.07
N GLN A 135 -27.52 -8.30 4.03
CA GLN A 135 -27.63 -8.01 5.45
C GLN A 135 -26.44 -7.19 5.93
N ILE A 136 -26.73 -5.98 6.42
CA ILE A 136 -25.74 -5.02 6.92
C ILE A 136 -25.91 -4.88 8.43
N GLU A 137 -24.79 -4.90 9.15
CA GLU A 137 -24.70 -4.56 10.56
C GLU A 137 -24.02 -3.18 10.70
N GLU A 138 -24.59 -2.31 11.53
CA GLU A 138 -23.99 -1.03 11.88
C GLU A 138 -23.18 -1.17 13.17
N ILE A 139 -21.92 -0.76 13.11
CA ILE A 139 -20.96 -0.80 14.20
C ILE A 139 -20.54 0.64 14.50
N GLN A 140 -20.73 1.08 15.73
CA GLN A 140 -20.19 2.36 16.18
C GLN A 140 -18.68 2.20 16.40
N THR A 141 -17.88 2.97 15.67
CA THR A 141 -16.42 3.07 15.79
C THR A 141 -16.00 4.49 16.21
N PRO A 142 -14.73 4.70 16.61
CA PRO A 142 -14.21 6.03 16.93
C PRO A 142 -14.34 7.05 15.78
N ASP A 143 -14.37 6.60 14.53
CA ASP A 143 -14.56 7.44 13.35
C ASP A 143 -15.99 7.48 12.79
N GLY A 144 -16.98 7.21 13.63
CA GLY A 144 -18.39 7.28 13.26
C GLY A 144 -19.06 5.91 13.16
N ILE A 145 -20.17 5.82 12.43
CA ILE A 145 -20.88 4.56 12.22
C ILE A 145 -20.28 3.89 10.99
N LYS A 146 -19.78 2.66 11.15
CA LYS A 146 -19.31 1.81 10.04
C LYS A 146 -20.28 0.69 9.78
N ARG A 147 -20.45 0.37 8.50
CA ARG A 147 -21.24 -0.79 8.06
C ARG A 147 -20.34 -1.99 7.84
N ARG A 148 -20.69 -3.11 8.46
CA ARG A 148 -20.11 -4.42 8.18
C ARG A 148 -21.17 -5.28 7.51
N ILE A 149 -20.83 -5.84 6.37
CA ILE A 149 -21.73 -6.74 5.65
C ILE A 149 -21.63 -8.11 6.30
N ARG A 150 -22.77 -8.62 6.78
CA ARG A 150 -22.89 -9.95 7.38
C ARG A 150 -23.16 -11.02 6.33
N GLU A 151 -23.99 -10.71 5.35
CA GLU A 151 -24.38 -11.62 4.26
C GLU A 151 -24.70 -10.82 3.01
N ALA A 152 -24.24 -11.26 1.84
CA ALA A 152 -24.54 -10.65 0.55
C ALA A 152 -24.36 -11.67 -0.57
N ASP A 153 -25.10 -11.50 -1.67
CA ASP A 153 -24.90 -12.30 -2.86
C ASP A 153 -23.54 -12.01 -3.49
N ARG A 154 -22.94 -13.05 -4.07
CA ARG A 154 -21.59 -13.03 -4.63
C ARG A 154 -21.61 -13.61 -6.04
N VAL A 155 -20.95 -12.92 -6.95
CA VAL A 155 -20.78 -13.38 -8.34
C VAL A 155 -19.31 -13.67 -8.56
N PHE A 156 -19.02 -14.79 -9.22
CA PHE A 156 -17.65 -15.15 -9.59
C PHE A 156 -17.01 -14.00 -10.37
N ASP A 157 -15.81 -13.62 -9.95
CA ASP A 157 -15.02 -12.56 -10.57
C ASP A 157 -13.93 -13.16 -11.47
N LYS A 158 -12.93 -13.78 -10.83
CA LYS A 158 -11.79 -14.42 -11.49
C LYS A 158 -11.13 -15.41 -10.54
N LYS A 159 -10.23 -16.24 -11.09
CA LYS A 159 -9.32 -17.03 -10.26
C LYS A 159 -8.15 -16.16 -9.82
N LEU A 160 -7.84 -16.22 -8.53
CA LEU A 160 -6.66 -15.61 -7.92
C LEU A 160 -5.87 -16.69 -7.18
N TYR A 161 -4.70 -16.31 -6.68
CA TYR A 161 -3.74 -17.19 -6.08
C TYR A 161 -3.27 -16.63 -4.75
N HIS A 162 -3.30 -17.49 -3.74
CA HIS A 162 -2.39 -17.35 -2.61
C HIS A 162 -0.99 -17.68 -3.12
N THR A 163 0.01 -16.85 -2.83
CA THR A 163 1.38 -17.11 -3.29
C THR A 163 2.34 -17.23 -2.12
N ARG A 164 3.38 -18.04 -2.27
CA ARG A 164 4.44 -18.19 -1.28
C ARG A 164 5.81 -18.33 -1.94
N LEU A 165 6.73 -17.45 -1.55
CA LEU A 165 8.14 -17.47 -1.90
C LEU A 165 8.94 -17.89 -0.67
N HIS A 166 9.58 -19.05 -0.72
CA HIS A 166 10.44 -19.58 0.34
C HIS A 166 11.90 -19.17 0.13
N LEU A 167 12.50 -18.64 1.18
CA LEU A 167 13.82 -18.02 1.17
C LEU A 167 14.72 -18.62 2.25
N ASP A 168 16.02 -18.61 2.01
CA ASP A 168 17.04 -19.02 2.96
C ASP A 168 17.95 -17.79 3.24
N PHE A 169 17.64 -17.06 4.32
CA PHE A 169 18.45 -15.94 4.80
C PHE A 169 19.73 -16.44 5.47
N ALA A 170 20.80 -15.64 5.41
CA ALA A 170 22.01 -16.00 6.13
C ALA A 170 21.82 -15.83 7.65
N PRO A 171 22.49 -16.65 8.50
CA PRO A 171 22.26 -16.63 9.94
C PRO A 171 22.38 -15.25 10.60
N GLU A 172 23.38 -14.45 10.22
CA GLU A 172 23.68 -13.12 10.80
C GLU A 172 23.06 -11.94 10.05
N GLU A 173 22.20 -12.20 9.06
CA GLU A 173 21.59 -11.16 8.23
C GLU A 173 20.54 -10.36 8.98
N HIS A 174 20.55 -9.03 8.86
CA HIS A 174 19.51 -8.17 9.41
C HIS A 174 18.50 -7.77 8.34
N LEU A 175 17.22 -7.87 8.68
CA LEU A 175 16.12 -7.56 7.78
C LEU A 175 15.31 -6.39 8.30
N TYR A 176 14.93 -5.48 7.40
CA TYR A 176 14.20 -4.24 7.67
C TYR A 176 13.09 -4.01 6.64
N GLY A 177 12.29 -2.97 6.85
CA GLY A 177 11.27 -2.52 5.91
C GLY A 177 9.88 -3.03 6.29
N LEU A 178 9.12 -3.50 5.31
CA LEU A 178 7.72 -3.95 5.42
C LEU A 178 6.70 -2.87 5.84
N GLY A 179 7.17 -1.65 6.11
CA GLY A 179 6.36 -0.47 6.42
C GLY A 179 6.44 -0.09 7.90
N GLN A 180 5.32 0.34 8.47
CA GLN A 180 5.18 0.68 9.88
C GLN A 180 4.37 -0.41 10.60
N ALA A 181 4.84 -0.81 11.78
CA ALA A 181 4.20 -1.79 12.63
C ALA A 181 4.28 -1.35 14.10
N GLU A 182 3.44 -1.91 14.98
CA GLU A 182 3.36 -1.50 16.39
C GLU A 182 4.25 -2.34 17.32
N GLU A 183 4.82 -3.41 16.78
CA GLU A 183 5.51 -4.44 17.55
C GLU A 183 6.91 -3.98 18.02
N GLY A 184 7.41 -2.83 17.56
CA GLY A 184 8.73 -2.29 17.92
C GLY A 184 9.90 -3.16 17.44
N VAL A 185 9.68 -3.94 16.39
CA VAL A 185 10.66 -4.87 15.82
C VAL A 185 11.54 -4.12 14.83
N TRP A 186 12.81 -3.94 15.19
CA TRP A 186 13.81 -3.34 14.30
C TRP A 186 14.40 -4.34 13.31
N ASN A 187 14.86 -5.49 13.79
CA ASN A 187 15.33 -6.60 12.95
C ASN A 187 14.21 -7.64 12.80
N LEU A 188 13.76 -7.86 11.57
CA LEU A 188 12.62 -8.73 11.27
C LEU A 188 12.97 -10.23 11.34
N ARG A 189 14.25 -10.60 11.44
CA ARG A 189 14.65 -12.00 11.63
C ARG A 189 13.95 -12.63 12.82
N HIS A 190 13.60 -13.91 12.69
CA HIS A 190 12.95 -14.67 13.75
C HIS A 190 11.55 -14.16 14.13
N THR A 191 10.89 -13.39 13.25
CA THR A 191 9.55 -12.84 13.49
C THR A 191 8.53 -13.23 12.42
N THR A 192 7.26 -13.01 12.74
CA THR A 192 6.15 -13.03 11.77
C THR A 192 5.57 -11.62 11.69
N GLN A 193 5.46 -11.09 10.48
CA GLN A 193 4.90 -9.77 10.21
C GLN A 193 3.70 -9.91 9.28
N TYR A 194 2.54 -9.45 9.75
CA TYR A 194 1.30 -9.46 9.00
C TYR A 194 1.07 -8.12 8.30
N LEU A 195 1.30 -8.05 7.00
CA LEU A 195 1.18 -6.83 6.19
C LEU A 195 -0.27 -6.62 5.78
N HIS A 196 -1.00 -5.87 6.59
CA HIS A 196 -2.32 -5.32 6.29
C HIS A 196 -2.38 -3.86 6.77
N GLN A 197 -3.36 -3.11 6.27
CA GLN A 197 -3.61 -1.75 6.74
C GLN A 197 -4.48 -1.79 8.01
N ALA A 198 -4.13 -0.95 8.98
CA ALA A 198 -4.88 -0.73 10.21
C ALA A 198 -4.52 0.67 10.74
N ASN A 199 -5.26 1.20 11.70
CA ASN A 199 -5.00 2.56 12.23
C ASN A 199 -3.52 2.80 12.58
N LEU A 200 -2.90 1.84 13.26
CA LEU A 200 -1.52 1.95 13.75
C LEU A 200 -0.50 1.23 12.86
N LYS A 201 -0.92 0.73 11.69
CA LYS A 201 -0.12 -0.15 10.83
C LYS A 201 -0.19 0.27 9.36
N ILE A 202 0.98 0.44 8.76
CA ILE A 202 1.11 0.82 7.35
C ILE A 202 1.91 -0.25 6.65
N ALA A 203 1.25 -1.10 5.87
CA ALA A 203 1.89 -2.15 5.09
C ALA A 203 2.56 -1.57 3.84
N VAL A 204 3.87 -1.81 3.68
CA VAL A 204 4.61 -1.51 2.44
C VAL A 204 5.41 -2.76 2.07
N PRO A 205 5.16 -3.42 0.93
CA PRO A 205 5.69 -4.76 0.64
C PRO A 205 7.16 -4.77 0.17
N MET A 206 8.02 -4.00 0.84
CA MET A 206 9.45 -3.84 0.55
C MET A 206 10.27 -4.38 1.71
N LEU A 207 10.89 -5.54 1.53
CA LEU A 207 11.89 -6.08 2.46
C LEU A 207 13.27 -5.53 2.08
N LEU A 208 14.08 -5.17 3.07
CA LEU A 208 15.45 -4.70 2.93
C LEU A 208 16.40 -5.57 3.75
N SER A 209 17.57 -5.86 3.22
CA SER A 209 18.64 -6.60 3.90
C SER A 209 19.89 -5.73 4.06
N ASP A 210 20.58 -5.88 5.20
CA ASP A 210 21.90 -5.29 5.44
C ASP A 210 23.00 -5.81 4.50
N LYS A 211 22.75 -6.90 3.76
CA LYS A 211 23.62 -7.39 2.69
C LYS A 211 23.59 -6.58 1.40
N GLY A 212 22.78 -5.53 1.35
CA GLY A 212 22.66 -4.66 0.18
C GLY A 212 21.74 -5.23 -0.90
N TYR A 213 20.61 -5.82 -0.49
CA TYR A 213 19.53 -6.14 -1.43
C TYR A 213 18.16 -5.84 -0.81
N GLY A 214 17.12 -5.83 -1.64
CA GLY A 214 15.74 -5.81 -1.21
C GLY A 214 14.82 -6.64 -2.10
N ILE A 215 13.65 -6.98 -1.57
CA ILE A 215 12.58 -7.68 -2.27
C ILE A 215 11.33 -6.81 -2.21
N LEU A 216 10.87 -6.36 -3.37
CA LEU A 216 9.56 -5.71 -3.52
C LEU A 216 8.57 -6.74 -4.03
N LEU A 217 7.59 -7.14 -3.21
CA LEU A 217 6.47 -7.95 -3.71
C LEU A 217 5.62 -7.08 -4.64
N SER A 218 5.36 -7.58 -5.84
CA SER A 218 4.53 -6.91 -6.84
C SER A 218 3.07 -7.22 -6.57
N THR A 219 2.56 -6.83 -5.41
CA THR A 219 1.18 -7.06 -4.97
C THR A 219 0.58 -5.76 -4.44
N GLN A 220 -0.75 -5.68 -4.39
CA GLN A 220 -1.50 -4.70 -3.59
C GLN A 220 -2.39 -5.41 -2.54
N SER A 221 -2.23 -6.73 -2.38
CA SER A 221 -2.96 -7.56 -1.45
C SER A 221 -2.29 -7.59 -0.07
N PRO A 222 -2.98 -8.13 0.96
CA PRO A 222 -2.38 -8.47 2.23
C PRO A 222 -1.29 -9.52 2.06
N ALA A 223 -0.25 -9.40 2.87
CA ALA A 223 0.92 -10.25 2.79
C ALA A 223 1.40 -10.68 4.17
N ILE A 224 2.22 -11.73 4.22
CA ILE A 224 2.85 -12.19 5.45
C ILE A 224 4.33 -12.38 5.16
N PHE A 225 5.17 -11.79 6.00
CA PHE A 225 6.55 -12.23 6.15
C PHE A 225 6.62 -13.16 7.36
N ASN A 226 7.24 -14.32 7.20
CA ASN A 226 7.46 -15.25 8.30
C ASN A 226 8.90 -15.75 8.23
N ASP A 227 9.65 -15.61 9.32
CA ASP A 227 10.95 -16.24 9.53
C ASP A 227 10.93 -16.86 10.92
N THR A 228 10.41 -18.08 11.05
CA THR A 228 10.27 -18.76 12.35
C THR A 228 10.57 -20.25 12.21
N GLN A 229 10.42 -21.02 13.29
CA GLN A 229 10.53 -22.49 13.23
C GLN A 229 9.54 -23.15 12.25
N TYR A 230 8.48 -22.43 11.85
CA TYR A 230 7.50 -22.88 10.85
C TYR A 230 7.92 -22.58 9.40
N GLY A 231 9.13 -22.04 9.23
CA GLY A 231 9.79 -21.81 7.96
C GLY A 231 9.99 -20.33 7.64
N THR A 232 10.70 -20.09 6.55
CA THR A 232 11.01 -18.74 6.07
C THR A 232 10.34 -18.50 4.73
N TYR A 233 9.47 -17.48 4.65
CA TYR A 233 8.73 -17.14 3.44
C TYR A 233 8.14 -15.73 3.43
N LEU A 234 7.90 -15.25 2.20
CA LEU A 234 6.96 -14.17 1.88
C LEU A 234 5.69 -14.80 1.30
N TYR A 235 4.53 -14.40 1.78
CA TYR A 235 3.22 -14.87 1.34
C TYR A 235 2.34 -13.69 0.93
N THR A 236 1.47 -13.90 -0.05
CA THR A 236 0.45 -12.92 -0.47
C THR A 236 -0.93 -13.56 -0.55
N GLU A 237 -1.97 -12.83 -0.19
CA GLU A 237 -3.34 -13.37 -0.16
C GLU A 237 -3.95 -13.54 -1.53
N ALA A 238 -3.77 -12.56 -2.42
CA ALA A 238 -4.59 -12.49 -3.61
C ALA A 238 -3.83 -11.83 -4.76
N ASP A 239 -3.22 -12.65 -5.61
CA ASP A 239 -2.54 -12.22 -6.83
C ASP A 239 -2.93 -13.09 -8.02
N GLU A 240 -2.63 -12.64 -9.23
CA GLU A 240 -2.85 -13.46 -10.43
C GLU A 240 -1.74 -14.51 -10.63
N TYR A 241 -0.58 -14.26 -10.05
CA TYR A 241 0.59 -15.13 -10.03
C TYR A 241 1.62 -14.60 -9.00
N LEU A 242 2.58 -15.43 -8.59
CA LEU A 242 3.68 -14.95 -7.75
C LEU A 242 4.55 -13.98 -8.54
N ASP A 243 4.74 -12.76 -8.04
CA ASP A 243 5.50 -11.71 -8.75
C ASP A 243 6.26 -10.83 -7.77
N TYR A 244 7.55 -10.66 -7.98
CA TYR A 244 8.40 -9.83 -7.14
C TYR A 244 9.57 -9.24 -7.91
N TYR A 245 10.18 -8.20 -7.36
CA TYR A 245 11.41 -7.60 -7.85
C TYR A 245 12.51 -7.85 -6.82
N PHE A 246 13.66 -8.36 -7.30
CA PHE A 246 14.89 -8.39 -6.53
C PHE A 246 15.72 -7.15 -6.89
N LEU A 247 16.12 -6.37 -5.89
CA LEU A 247 16.87 -5.13 -6.05
C LEU A 247 18.23 -5.28 -5.37
N ALA A 248 19.33 -5.12 -6.09
CA ALA A 248 20.68 -5.19 -5.55
C ALA A 248 21.35 -3.79 -5.45
N GLY A 249 22.15 -3.59 -4.41
CA GLY A 249 22.91 -2.37 -4.17
C GLY A 249 24.17 -2.62 -3.35
N GLU A 250 25.02 -1.62 -3.22
CA GLU A 250 26.17 -1.61 -2.32
C GLU A 250 25.73 -1.26 -0.90
N CYS A 251 24.65 -0.48 -0.77
CA CYS A 251 24.04 -0.09 0.51
C CYS A 251 22.51 0.07 0.40
N ALA A 252 21.86 0.31 1.53
CA ALA A 252 20.41 0.52 1.62
C ALA A 252 19.89 1.69 0.77
N ASP A 253 20.68 2.76 0.60
CA ASP A 253 20.27 3.92 -0.19
C ASP A 253 20.12 3.58 -1.68
N GLU A 254 21.00 2.73 -2.23
CA GLU A 254 20.91 2.31 -3.62
C GLU A 254 19.72 1.37 -3.86
N VAL A 255 19.46 0.45 -2.92
CA VAL A 255 18.26 -0.41 -2.95
C VAL A 255 16.99 0.45 -2.89
N THR A 256 16.99 1.46 -2.02
CA THR A 256 15.90 2.43 -1.91
C THR A 256 15.76 3.25 -3.20
N GLY A 257 16.88 3.62 -3.83
CA GLY A 257 16.90 4.27 -5.15
C GLY A 257 16.19 3.43 -6.21
N GLY A 258 16.47 2.13 -6.27
CA GLY A 258 15.78 1.19 -7.16
C GLY A 258 14.29 1.09 -6.86
N PHE A 259 13.89 1.04 -5.57
CA PHE A 259 12.48 1.09 -5.18
C PHE A 259 11.79 2.36 -5.70
N ARG A 260 12.47 3.52 -5.67
CA ARG A 260 11.94 4.78 -6.20
C ARG A 260 11.88 4.83 -7.73
N MET A 261 12.77 4.12 -8.43
CA MET A 261 12.65 3.97 -9.89
C MET A 261 11.40 3.19 -10.27
N LEU A 262 11.07 2.12 -9.53
CA LEU A 262 9.89 1.29 -9.78
C LEU A 262 8.59 1.97 -9.35
N THR A 263 8.59 2.66 -8.21
CA THR A 263 7.35 3.12 -7.57
C THR A 263 7.08 4.62 -7.76
N GLY A 264 8.08 5.39 -8.18
CA GLY A 264 8.02 6.85 -8.37
C GLY A 264 8.91 7.62 -7.40
N LYS A 265 9.43 8.76 -7.85
CA LYS A 265 10.22 9.67 -7.00
C LYS A 265 9.33 10.26 -5.90
N ALA A 266 9.91 10.50 -4.73
CA ALA A 266 9.25 11.27 -3.68
C ALA A 266 9.02 12.70 -4.20
N ALA A 267 7.77 13.17 -4.13
CA ALA A 267 7.45 14.54 -4.51
C ALA A 267 8.14 15.52 -3.55
N MET A 268 8.68 16.61 -4.08
CA MET A 268 9.25 17.66 -3.24
C MET A 268 8.13 18.38 -2.50
N LEU A 269 8.10 18.26 -1.18
CA LEU A 269 7.18 18.99 -0.31
C LEU A 269 7.52 20.50 -0.33
N PRO A 270 6.54 21.38 -0.03
CA PRO A 270 6.83 22.79 0.20
C PRO A 270 7.67 22.96 1.47
N ARG A 271 8.47 24.03 1.53
CA ARG A 271 9.45 24.23 2.63
C ARG A 271 8.77 24.27 4.00
N TRP A 272 7.59 24.87 4.09
CA TRP A 272 6.82 25.01 5.34
C TRP A 272 6.42 23.64 5.94
N ALA A 273 6.31 22.58 5.13
CA ALA A 273 5.95 21.24 5.62
C ALA A 273 7.06 20.59 6.47
N PHE A 274 8.28 21.14 6.43
CA PHE A 274 9.40 20.74 7.31
C PHE A 274 9.51 21.63 8.56
N GLY A 275 8.66 22.64 8.68
CA GLY A 275 8.56 23.50 9.86
C GLY A 275 7.68 22.90 10.95
N TYR A 276 7.41 23.68 11.99
CA TYR A 276 6.53 23.23 13.07
C TYR A 276 5.06 23.29 12.64
N ILE A 277 4.35 22.17 12.78
CA ILE A 277 2.92 22.02 12.49
C ILE A 277 2.20 21.78 13.82
N GLN A 278 1.29 22.68 14.18
CA GLN A 278 0.46 22.55 15.37
C GLN A 278 -0.91 21.98 14.99
N SER A 279 -1.35 20.96 15.72
CA SER A 279 -2.67 20.33 15.61
C SER A 279 -3.28 20.11 16.99
N GLN A 280 -4.59 19.89 17.06
CA GLN A 280 -5.30 19.34 18.20
C GLN A 280 -6.61 18.69 17.70
N GLU A 281 -7.16 17.77 18.48
CA GLU A 281 -8.50 17.21 18.33
C GLU A 281 -9.43 17.92 19.33
N ARG A 282 -10.17 18.96 18.97
CA ARG A 282 -10.18 19.69 17.69
C ARG A 282 -10.32 21.21 17.90
N TYR A 283 -9.84 22.02 16.96
CA TYR A 283 -10.18 23.45 16.92
C TYR A 283 -11.67 23.63 16.60
N GLU A 284 -12.36 24.48 17.35
CA GLU A 284 -13.82 24.61 17.30
C GLU A 284 -14.30 25.82 16.49
N SER A 285 -13.43 26.76 16.13
CA SER A 285 -13.84 27.95 15.37
C SER A 285 -12.70 28.63 14.60
N ALA A 286 -13.08 29.46 13.61
CA ALA A 286 -12.14 30.32 12.89
C ALA A 286 -11.39 31.30 13.81
N VAL A 287 -12.05 31.80 14.85
CA VAL A 287 -11.46 32.72 15.83
C VAL A 287 -10.34 32.02 16.61
N GLU A 288 -10.58 30.79 17.05
CA GLU A 288 -9.59 30.01 17.79
C GLU A 288 -8.33 29.73 16.97
N LEU A 289 -8.48 29.35 15.70
CA LEU A 289 -7.36 29.15 14.78
C LEU A 289 -6.52 30.42 14.60
N VAL A 290 -7.16 31.56 14.31
CA VAL A 290 -6.47 32.83 14.06
C VAL A 290 -5.79 33.37 15.32
N GLU A 291 -6.45 33.30 16.49
CA GLU A 291 -5.84 33.74 17.75
C GLU A 291 -4.74 32.79 18.22
N THR A 292 -4.82 31.50 17.92
CA THR A 292 -3.72 30.55 18.18
C THR A 292 -2.48 30.95 17.37
N ALA A 293 -2.60 31.14 16.06
CA ALA A 293 -1.48 31.60 15.22
C ALA A 293 -0.86 32.90 15.76
N LYS A 294 -1.71 33.84 16.18
CA LYS A 294 -1.28 35.12 16.74
C LYS A 294 -0.55 34.95 18.06
N ARG A 295 -0.99 34.03 18.92
CA ARG A 295 -0.31 33.71 20.17
C ARG A 295 1.10 33.17 19.92
N PHE A 296 1.27 32.24 18.98
CA PHE A 296 2.59 31.76 18.57
C PHE A 296 3.50 32.90 18.11
N ARG A 297 2.97 33.83 17.32
CA ARG A 297 3.72 35.01 16.86
C ARG A 297 4.09 35.97 17.99
N GLN A 298 3.18 36.22 18.93
CA GLN A 298 3.43 37.08 20.09
C GLN A 298 4.50 36.51 21.04
N GLU A 299 4.52 35.18 21.20
CA GLU A 299 5.47 34.47 22.05
C GLU A 299 6.79 34.14 21.33
N GLU A 300 6.97 34.58 20.08
CA GLU A 300 8.15 34.34 19.26
C GLU A 300 8.48 32.84 19.06
N ILE A 301 7.45 31.98 19.09
CA ILE A 301 7.58 30.54 18.84
C ILE A 301 7.36 30.28 17.33
N PRO A 302 8.30 29.63 16.62
CA PRO A 302 8.14 29.29 15.20
C PRO A 302 6.92 28.41 14.97
N LEU A 303 6.15 28.73 13.92
CA LEU A 303 4.96 27.99 13.50
C LEU A 303 4.79 28.19 12.00
N ASP A 304 4.66 27.08 11.25
CA ASP A 304 4.54 27.09 9.80
C ASP A 304 3.14 26.67 9.33
N ALA A 305 2.42 25.83 10.08
CA ALA A 305 1.05 25.43 9.74
C ALA A 305 0.18 25.13 10.98
N LEU A 306 -1.12 25.40 10.84
CA LEU A 306 -2.17 24.91 11.73
C LEU A 306 -3.05 23.89 11.01
N VAL A 307 -3.54 22.92 11.76
CA VAL A 307 -4.42 21.87 11.26
C VAL A 307 -5.81 22.02 11.86
N LEU A 308 -6.83 22.16 11.02
CA LEU A 308 -8.21 21.93 11.43
C LEU A 308 -8.52 20.44 11.32
N ASP A 309 -8.78 19.80 12.45
CA ASP A 309 -9.21 18.40 12.54
C ASP A 309 -10.65 18.19 12.00
N TRP A 310 -11.22 17.01 12.20
CA TRP A 310 -12.56 16.60 11.81
C TRP A 310 -13.66 17.59 12.26
N MET A 311 -14.87 17.39 11.75
CA MET A 311 -15.98 18.33 11.92
C MET A 311 -15.66 19.74 11.40
N SER A 312 -15.20 19.86 10.15
CA SER A 312 -15.32 21.14 9.45
C SER A 312 -16.78 21.48 9.12
N TRP A 313 -17.62 20.45 8.96
CA TRP A 313 -19.04 20.50 8.58
C TRP A 313 -20.00 20.73 9.75
N LYS A 314 -21.28 20.97 9.46
CA LYS A 314 -22.34 21.17 10.46
C LYS A 314 -22.95 19.84 10.92
N GLY A 315 -23.18 19.69 12.23
CA GLY A 315 -23.91 18.55 12.79
C GLY A 315 -23.34 17.19 12.39
N ASN A 316 -24.22 16.22 12.10
CA ASN A 316 -23.85 14.83 11.80
C ASN A 316 -23.60 14.58 10.31
N LEU A 317 -22.94 15.51 9.62
CA LEU A 317 -22.63 15.42 8.18
C LEU A 317 -21.21 14.90 7.94
N TRP A 318 -20.84 13.79 8.59
CA TRP A 318 -19.49 13.24 8.52
C TRP A 318 -18.96 13.15 7.09
N GLY A 319 -17.72 13.58 6.85
CA GLY A 319 -17.07 13.52 5.54
C GLY A 319 -17.60 14.50 4.50
N GLN A 320 -18.57 15.35 4.85
CA GLN A 320 -19.01 16.44 3.98
C GLN A 320 -17.91 17.48 3.87
N LYS A 321 -17.50 17.79 2.63
CA LYS A 321 -16.36 18.65 2.34
C LYS A 321 -16.80 20.12 2.34
N THR A 322 -17.32 20.59 3.47
CA THR A 322 -17.77 21.98 3.65
C THR A 322 -17.34 22.53 5.01
N PHE A 323 -17.43 23.86 5.14
CA PHE A 323 -17.28 24.57 6.41
C PHE A 323 -18.65 24.86 7.03
N ASP A 324 -18.76 24.70 8.34
CA ASP A 324 -19.91 25.12 9.15
C ASP A 324 -19.94 26.65 9.22
N GLY A 325 -20.95 27.27 8.63
CA GLY A 325 -21.08 28.73 8.56
C GLY A 325 -21.25 29.41 9.92
N GLU A 326 -21.55 28.70 11.00
CA GLU A 326 -21.58 29.29 12.35
C GLU A 326 -20.18 29.35 12.97
N ARG A 327 -19.35 28.33 12.75
CA ARG A 327 -18.00 28.21 13.34
C ARG A 327 -16.90 28.80 12.44
N PHE A 328 -17.13 28.76 11.13
CA PHE A 328 -16.22 29.21 10.07
C PHE A 328 -17.01 30.04 9.04
N PRO A 329 -17.55 31.22 9.42
CA PRO A 329 -18.46 32.00 8.57
C PRO A 329 -17.84 32.51 7.28
N ASP A 330 -16.54 32.81 7.28
CA ASP A 330 -15.76 33.16 6.10
C ASP A 330 -14.42 32.41 6.09
N PRO A 331 -14.38 31.19 5.53
CA PRO A 331 -13.17 30.38 5.50
C PRO A 331 -12.03 31.03 4.69
N ALA A 332 -12.36 31.84 3.68
CA ALA A 332 -11.35 32.52 2.87
C ALA A 332 -10.66 33.62 3.68
N ASP A 333 -11.42 34.44 4.41
CA ASP A 333 -10.86 35.44 5.34
C ASP A 333 -10.07 34.79 6.48
N MET A 334 -10.56 33.68 7.05
CA MET A 334 -9.82 32.92 8.06
C MET A 334 -8.46 32.47 7.55
N ILE A 335 -8.41 31.82 6.39
CA ILE A 335 -7.17 31.31 5.80
C ILE A 335 -6.25 32.47 5.40
N GLN A 336 -6.80 33.55 4.85
CA GLN A 336 -6.02 34.75 4.54
C GLN A 336 -5.36 35.35 5.79
N LYS A 337 -6.06 35.45 6.92
CA LYS A 337 -5.50 35.93 8.19
C LYS A 337 -4.40 35.02 8.74
N LEU A 338 -4.45 33.71 8.47
CA LEU A 338 -3.34 32.80 8.77
C LEU A 338 -2.15 33.07 7.84
N HIS A 339 -2.39 33.26 6.54
CA HIS A 339 -1.35 33.59 5.56
C HIS A 339 -0.66 34.93 5.83
N GLU A 340 -1.38 35.95 6.28
CA GLU A 340 -0.82 37.24 6.73
C GLU A 340 0.16 37.07 7.90
N GLN A 341 -0.08 36.07 8.74
CA GLN A 341 0.82 35.65 9.81
C GLN A 341 1.87 34.64 9.36
N LYS A 342 1.95 34.33 8.06
CA LYS A 342 2.84 33.32 7.47
C LYS A 342 2.61 31.92 8.03
N VAL A 343 1.37 31.57 8.33
CA VAL A 343 0.94 30.24 8.80
C VAL A 343 0.06 29.63 7.72
N HIS A 344 0.36 28.39 7.32
CA HIS A 344 -0.42 27.63 6.35
C HIS A 344 -1.57 26.90 7.04
N PHE A 345 -2.60 26.57 6.28
CA PHE A 345 -3.82 25.90 6.76
C PHE A 345 -3.96 24.51 6.17
N MET A 346 -3.92 23.49 7.02
CA MET A 346 -4.21 22.10 6.68
C MET A 346 -5.60 21.73 7.22
N ILE A 347 -6.34 20.89 6.49
CA ILE A 347 -7.67 20.45 6.90
C ILE A 347 -7.84 18.93 6.81
N SER A 348 -8.51 18.35 7.81
CA SER A 348 -8.93 16.95 7.85
C SER A 348 -9.92 16.62 6.75
N ILE A 349 -9.70 15.50 6.06
CA ILE A 349 -10.56 14.98 5.00
C ILE A 349 -10.60 13.45 5.08
N TRP A 350 -11.79 12.88 4.88
CA TRP A 350 -12.07 11.48 5.16
C TRP A 350 -12.66 10.79 3.92
N PRO A 351 -12.40 9.49 3.71
CA PRO A 351 -13.00 8.76 2.59
C PRO A 351 -14.44 8.31 2.86
N ASN A 352 -14.87 8.20 4.12
CA ASN A 352 -16.24 7.88 4.51
C ASN A 352 -17.11 9.15 4.57
N MET A 353 -18.38 9.02 4.17
CA MET A 353 -19.36 10.11 4.15
C MET A 353 -20.70 9.66 4.71
N SER A 354 -21.26 10.44 5.62
CA SER A 354 -22.60 10.18 6.18
C SER A 354 -23.67 10.20 5.10
N GLU A 355 -24.63 9.29 5.19
CA GLU A 355 -25.77 9.22 4.26
C GLU A 355 -26.63 10.48 4.22
N LEU A 356 -26.59 11.28 5.28
CA LEU A 356 -27.30 12.54 5.39
C LEU A 356 -26.65 13.66 4.56
N SER A 357 -25.42 13.45 4.08
CA SER A 357 -24.65 14.46 3.35
C SER A 357 -24.95 14.46 1.85
N ASP A 358 -24.99 15.66 1.26
CA ASP A 358 -25.12 15.83 -0.19
C ASP A 358 -23.98 15.15 -0.95
N ASN A 359 -22.77 15.11 -0.34
CA ASN A 359 -21.62 14.45 -0.94
C ASN A 359 -21.84 12.94 -1.07
N TYR A 360 -22.38 12.28 -0.05
CA TYR A 360 -22.73 10.87 -0.13
C TYR A 360 -23.79 10.61 -1.21
N GLN A 361 -24.85 11.42 -1.25
CA GLN A 361 -25.93 11.25 -2.24
C GLN A 361 -25.40 11.35 -3.68
N GLU A 362 -24.50 12.30 -3.96
CA GLU A 362 -23.85 12.46 -5.27
C GLU A 362 -23.03 11.21 -5.67
N PHE A 363 -22.35 10.58 -4.71
CA PHE A 363 -21.62 9.32 -4.93
C PHE A 363 -22.55 8.12 -5.12
N LEU A 364 -23.64 8.05 -4.34
CA LEU A 364 -24.65 7.01 -4.42
C LEU A 364 -25.36 7.02 -5.78
N GLU A 365 -25.82 8.19 -6.24
CA GLU A 365 -26.50 8.37 -7.53
C GLU A 365 -25.63 7.93 -8.72
N LYS A 366 -24.31 8.09 -8.60
CA LYS A 366 -23.34 7.71 -9.63
C LYS A 366 -22.81 6.28 -9.49
N GLY A 367 -23.17 5.57 -8.43
CA GLY A 367 -22.66 4.21 -8.16
C GLY A 367 -21.15 4.18 -7.91
N LEU A 368 -20.61 5.21 -7.26
CA LEU A 368 -19.16 5.39 -7.03
C LEU A 368 -18.76 5.14 -5.56
N LEU A 369 -19.61 4.46 -4.80
CA LEU A 369 -19.32 3.96 -3.45
C LEU A 369 -18.79 2.52 -3.51
N LEU A 370 -17.95 2.15 -2.55
CA LEU A 370 -17.64 0.75 -2.30
C LEU A 370 -18.93 -0.01 -1.93
N PRO A 371 -19.08 -1.29 -2.34
CA PRO A 371 -20.27 -2.09 -2.06
C PRO A 371 -20.72 -2.03 -0.60
N ALA A 372 -21.98 -1.63 -0.41
CA ALA A 372 -22.67 -1.53 0.89
C ALA A 372 -21.84 -0.80 1.97
N SER A 373 -21.17 0.28 1.56
CA SER A 373 -20.31 1.11 2.40
C SER A 373 -20.60 2.60 2.19
N GLU A 374 -20.24 3.40 3.18
CA GLU A 374 -20.21 4.88 3.14
C GLU A 374 -18.91 5.44 2.54
N ILE A 375 -18.01 4.55 2.12
CA ILE A 375 -16.68 4.88 1.61
C ILE A 375 -16.74 4.99 0.10
N TYR A 376 -16.19 6.07 -0.45
CA TYR A 376 -16.10 6.20 -1.92
C TYR A 376 -15.09 5.21 -2.53
N ASP A 377 -15.33 4.79 -3.77
CA ASP A 377 -14.42 3.93 -4.50
C ASP A 377 -13.22 4.73 -5.04
N ALA A 378 -12.13 4.74 -4.26
CA ALA A 378 -10.87 5.36 -4.66
C ALA A 378 -10.18 4.62 -5.83
N PHE A 379 -10.50 3.36 -6.11
CA PHE A 379 -9.91 2.61 -7.22
C PHE A 379 -10.48 3.09 -8.56
N SER A 380 -11.73 3.57 -8.58
CA SER A 380 -12.36 4.21 -9.74
C SER A 380 -11.74 5.59 -10.03
N GLU A 381 -11.34 5.81 -11.29
CA GLU A 381 -10.89 7.14 -11.73
C GLU A 381 -12.01 8.19 -11.63
N GLU A 382 -13.23 7.81 -11.97
CA GLU A 382 -14.40 8.69 -11.84
C GLU A 382 -14.68 9.01 -10.37
N GLY A 383 -14.55 8.01 -9.48
CA GLY A 383 -14.69 8.20 -8.03
C GLY A 383 -13.68 9.18 -7.46
N ARG A 384 -12.40 9.06 -7.85
CA ARG A 384 -11.34 10.01 -7.46
C ARG A 384 -11.60 11.41 -7.99
N ARG A 385 -12.04 11.54 -9.24
CA ARG A 385 -12.36 12.83 -9.84
C ARG A 385 -13.49 13.53 -9.10
N LEU A 386 -14.59 12.81 -8.83
CA LEU A 386 -15.72 13.34 -8.09
C LEU A 386 -15.33 13.75 -6.67
N TYR A 387 -14.51 12.95 -6.00
CA TYR A 387 -14.01 13.27 -4.65
C TYR A 387 -13.25 14.60 -4.64
N TRP A 388 -12.38 14.80 -5.63
CA TRP A 388 -11.67 16.06 -5.81
C TRP A 388 -12.61 17.22 -6.15
N GLU A 389 -13.57 17.05 -7.07
CA GLU A 389 -14.54 18.09 -7.42
C GLU A 389 -15.30 18.60 -6.19
N GLN A 390 -15.68 17.71 -5.26
CA GLN A 390 -16.30 18.10 -4.00
C GLN A 390 -15.31 18.83 -3.07
N ALA A 391 -14.07 18.34 -2.94
CA ALA A 391 -13.02 18.99 -2.14
C ALA A 391 -12.66 20.38 -2.69
N GLU A 392 -12.62 20.54 -4.01
CA GLU A 392 -12.36 21.81 -4.68
C GLU A 392 -13.48 22.81 -4.38
N ARG A 393 -14.72 22.38 -4.64
CA ARG A 393 -15.94 23.18 -4.51
C ARG A 393 -16.18 23.69 -3.10
N GLY A 394 -15.86 22.91 -2.09
CA GLY A 394 -16.19 23.23 -0.71
C GLY A 394 -15.01 23.59 0.19
N LEU A 395 -13.77 23.22 -0.16
CA LEU A 395 -12.58 23.43 0.67
C LEU A 395 -11.47 24.18 -0.07
N PHE A 396 -10.94 23.63 -1.17
CA PHE A 396 -9.72 24.13 -1.82
C PHE A 396 -9.85 25.59 -2.28
N ARG A 397 -11.00 25.95 -2.84
CA ARG A 397 -11.27 27.30 -3.37
C ARG A 397 -11.16 28.41 -2.33
N HIS A 398 -11.20 28.07 -1.04
CA HIS A 398 -11.04 29.01 0.07
C HIS A 398 -9.57 29.24 0.46
N GLY A 399 -8.61 28.53 -0.17
CA GLY A 399 -7.18 28.74 0.02
C GLY A 399 -6.45 27.63 0.79
N VAL A 400 -7.10 26.50 1.09
CA VAL A 400 -6.53 25.35 1.82
C VAL A 400 -5.14 24.96 1.29
N ASP A 401 -4.16 24.77 2.18
CA ASP A 401 -2.77 24.49 1.83
C ASP A 401 -2.40 23.03 1.77
N ALA A 402 -3.07 22.20 2.55
CA ALA A 402 -2.76 20.78 2.68
C ALA A 402 -3.94 19.97 3.16
N TRP A 403 -3.85 18.67 2.89
CA TRP A 403 -4.87 17.68 3.19
C TRP A 403 -4.36 16.78 4.31
N TRP A 404 -5.16 16.64 5.36
CA TRP A 404 -4.99 15.61 6.36
C TRP A 404 -5.97 14.47 6.05
N CYS A 405 -5.49 13.49 5.30
CA CYS A 405 -6.21 12.30 4.84
C CYS A 405 -6.32 11.26 5.97
N ASP A 406 -7.32 11.43 6.82
CA ASP A 406 -7.60 10.51 7.92
C ASP A 406 -8.50 9.34 7.49
N SER A 407 -8.44 8.23 8.22
CA SER A 407 -9.13 6.96 7.90
C SER A 407 -8.88 6.45 6.49
N SER A 408 -7.66 6.67 6.00
CA SER A 408 -7.22 6.23 4.67
C SER A 408 -6.94 4.72 4.55
N GLU A 409 -7.09 3.94 5.64
CA GLU A 409 -7.21 2.47 5.64
C GLU A 409 -8.57 1.94 5.16
N PRO A 410 -9.55 2.84 4.98
CA PRO A 410 -10.96 2.84 5.43
C PRO A 410 -11.54 1.70 6.30
N VAL A 411 -10.98 0.49 6.25
CA VAL A 411 -11.50 -0.72 6.87
C VAL A 411 -10.65 -1.04 8.10
N THR A 412 -11.24 -0.86 9.28
CA THR A 412 -10.57 -1.01 10.58
C THR A 412 -11.38 -1.91 11.54
N PRO A 413 -11.47 -3.23 11.28
CA PRO A 413 -12.28 -4.15 12.08
C PRO A 413 -11.89 -4.18 13.56
N GLU A 414 -10.62 -3.86 13.86
CA GLU A 414 -10.06 -3.80 15.19
C GLU A 414 -10.77 -2.80 16.11
N TRP A 415 -11.39 -1.76 15.57
CA TRP A 415 -12.13 -0.76 16.35
C TRP A 415 -13.46 -1.26 16.91
N GLY A 416 -14.02 -2.33 16.35
CA GLY A 416 -15.18 -2.99 16.93
C GLY A 416 -14.85 -3.86 18.15
N ARG A 417 -13.57 -3.94 18.55
CA ARG A 417 -13.11 -4.85 19.59
C ARG A 417 -12.93 -4.13 20.91
N ARG A 418 -13.34 -4.80 22.00
CA ARG A 418 -13.12 -4.31 23.37
C ARG A 418 -11.68 -4.50 23.83
N CYS A 419 -11.01 -5.52 23.30
CA CYS A 419 -9.62 -5.84 23.59
C CYS A 419 -8.88 -6.00 22.26
N LYS A 420 -7.62 -5.58 22.22
CA LYS A 420 -6.77 -5.75 21.04
C LYS A 420 -6.61 -7.25 20.73
N PRO A 421 -7.01 -7.73 19.54
CA PRO A 421 -6.80 -9.12 19.14
C PRO A 421 -5.33 -9.43 18.87
N GLU A 422 -5.00 -10.71 18.79
CA GLU A 422 -3.67 -11.15 18.36
C GLU A 422 -3.39 -10.75 16.90
N PRO A 423 -2.13 -10.49 16.50
CA PRO A 423 -1.79 -10.00 15.16
C PRO A 423 -2.36 -10.82 14.00
N GLY A 424 -2.34 -12.15 14.11
CA GLY A 424 -2.90 -13.04 13.09
C GLY A 424 -4.43 -12.98 13.00
N GLU A 425 -5.11 -12.71 14.11
CA GLU A 425 -6.56 -12.52 14.10
C GLU A 425 -6.95 -11.17 13.47
N MET A 426 -6.23 -10.09 13.81
CA MET A 426 -6.43 -8.77 13.17
C MET A 426 -6.25 -8.87 11.66
N TYR A 427 -5.19 -9.55 11.21
CA TYR A 427 -4.94 -9.79 9.80
C TYR A 427 -6.08 -10.55 9.11
N ARG A 428 -6.55 -11.65 9.71
CA ARG A 428 -7.67 -12.44 9.18
C ARG A 428 -8.94 -11.60 9.06
N GLU A 429 -9.24 -10.79 10.07
CA GLU A 429 -10.43 -9.94 10.09
C GLU A 429 -10.35 -8.82 9.06
N PHE A 430 -9.17 -8.24 8.85
CA PHE A 430 -8.94 -7.30 7.77
C PHE A 430 -9.17 -7.96 6.40
N VAL A 431 -8.58 -9.13 6.14
CA VAL A 431 -8.75 -9.86 4.88
C VAL A 431 -10.23 -10.13 4.60
N GLU A 432 -10.98 -10.56 5.60
CA GLU A 432 -12.43 -10.79 5.48
C GLU A 432 -13.21 -9.49 5.24
N ALA A 433 -13.02 -8.48 6.07
CA ALA A 433 -13.78 -7.23 6.01
C ALA A 433 -13.47 -6.42 4.74
N ALA A 434 -12.19 -6.30 4.37
CA ALA A 434 -11.78 -5.61 3.16
C ALA A 434 -12.22 -6.41 1.92
N GLY A 435 -12.03 -7.73 1.91
CA GLY A 435 -12.47 -8.59 0.80
C GLY A 435 -13.99 -8.57 0.55
N ASN A 436 -14.79 -8.21 1.56
CA ASN A 436 -16.23 -8.01 1.40
C ASN A 436 -16.56 -6.68 0.72
N CYS A 437 -15.81 -5.59 0.94
CA CYS A 437 -16.17 -4.27 0.43
C CYS A 437 -15.27 -3.73 -0.69
N MET A 438 -14.16 -4.38 -1.01
CA MET A 438 -13.25 -3.98 -2.09
C MET A 438 -12.50 -5.18 -2.68
N PRO A 439 -11.91 -5.06 -3.89
CA PRO A 439 -11.11 -6.13 -4.46
C PRO A 439 -9.93 -6.50 -3.54
N LEU A 440 -9.89 -7.73 -3.04
CA LEU A 440 -8.88 -8.16 -2.06
C LEU A 440 -7.44 -7.96 -2.56
N GLN A 441 -7.21 -8.19 -3.86
CA GLN A 441 -5.93 -7.98 -4.54
C GLN A 441 -5.45 -6.52 -4.57
N LYS A 442 -6.31 -5.55 -4.19
CA LYS A 442 -6.01 -4.11 -4.09
C LYS A 442 -6.18 -3.54 -2.68
N SER A 443 -6.60 -4.36 -1.71
CA SER A 443 -7.09 -3.88 -0.42
C SER A 443 -6.07 -3.10 0.41
N ASN A 444 -4.77 -3.41 0.31
CA ASN A 444 -3.74 -2.62 0.99
C ASN A 444 -3.43 -1.29 0.30
N ALA A 445 -3.91 -1.07 -0.93
CA ALA A 445 -3.56 0.12 -1.70
C ALA A 445 -4.57 1.26 -1.61
N TYR A 446 -5.65 1.16 -0.82
CA TYR A 446 -6.67 2.21 -0.77
C TYR A 446 -6.07 3.60 -0.47
N GLY A 447 -5.24 3.72 0.58
CA GLY A 447 -4.59 4.98 0.95
C GLY A 447 -3.71 5.58 -0.16
N LEU A 448 -3.07 4.75 -0.99
CA LEU A 448 -2.35 5.20 -2.18
C LEU A 448 -3.28 5.87 -3.20
N TYR A 449 -4.43 5.27 -3.50
CA TYR A 449 -5.39 5.82 -4.44
C TYR A 449 -6.14 7.03 -3.88
N HIS A 450 -6.35 7.08 -2.56
CA HIS A 450 -6.91 8.25 -1.90
C HIS A 450 -5.96 9.45 -2.00
N ALA A 451 -4.69 9.29 -1.62
CA ALA A 451 -3.67 10.34 -1.78
C ALA A 451 -3.51 10.77 -3.26
N ARG A 452 -3.61 9.82 -4.19
CA ARG A 452 -3.61 10.10 -5.63
C ARG A 452 -4.75 11.04 -6.04
N ALA A 453 -5.96 10.84 -5.51
CA ALA A 453 -7.12 11.68 -5.83
C ALA A 453 -6.86 13.16 -5.49
N LEU A 454 -6.33 13.43 -4.29
CA LEU A 454 -6.00 14.79 -3.86
C LEU A 454 -4.82 15.37 -4.66
N TYR A 455 -3.78 14.56 -4.91
CA TYR A 455 -2.61 15.03 -5.64
C TYR A 455 -2.90 15.38 -7.09
N GLU A 456 -3.49 14.46 -7.86
CA GLU A 456 -3.82 14.69 -9.27
C GLU A 456 -4.89 15.77 -9.41
N GLY A 457 -5.88 15.77 -8.50
CA GLY A 457 -6.91 16.79 -8.42
C GLY A 457 -6.32 18.19 -8.24
N GLN A 458 -5.53 18.42 -7.18
CA GLN A 458 -4.92 19.73 -6.93
C GLN A 458 -3.99 20.17 -8.07
N ARG A 459 -3.19 19.25 -8.62
CA ARG A 459 -2.31 19.53 -9.75
C ARG A 459 -3.06 19.87 -11.04
N SER A 460 -4.31 19.45 -11.18
CA SER A 460 -5.17 19.87 -12.30
C SER A 460 -5.64 21.32 -12.19
N CYS A 461 -5.70 21.87 -10.96
CA CYS A 461 -6.11 23.26 -10.72
C CYS A 461 -4.93 24.24 -10.74
N THR A 462 -3.77 23.84 -10.22
CA THR A 462 -2.58 24.71 -10.18
C THR A 462 -1.28 23.91 -10.11
N GLU A 463 -0.23 24.43 -10.74
CA GLU A 463 1.12 23.90 -10.61
C GLU A 463 1.99 24.67 -9.59
N GLU A 464 1.56 25.86 -9.18
CA GLU A 464 2.32 26.77 -8.32
C GLU A 464 2.37 26.27 -6.87
N LYS A 465 1.28 25.64 -6.43
CA LYS A 465 1.13 25.13 -5.07
C LYS A 465 1.49 23.64 -5.01
N ARG A 466 2.57 23.31 -4.29
CA ARG A 466 2.97 21.93 -4.02
C ARG A 466 1.92 21.24 -3.15
N VAL A 467 1.61 19.98 -3.46
CA VAL A 467 0.65 19.17 -2.71
C VAL A 467 1.30 18.64 -1.43
N VAL A 468 0.54 18.65 -0.33
CA VAL A 468 0.88 17.96 0.92
C VAL A 468 -0.33 17.13 1.33
N ASN A 469 -0.12 15.83 1.42
CA ASN A 469 -1.08 14.85 1.93
C ASN A 469 -0.50 14.24 3.21
N LEU A 470 -0.88 14.72 4.38
CA LEU A 470 -0.64 14.00 5.63
C LEU A 470 -1.66 12.87 5.71
N THR A 471 -1.25 11.61 5.63
CA THR A 471 -2.16 10.45 5.47
C THR A 471 -1.88 9.38 6.52
N ARG A 472 -2.93 8.73 7.03
CA ARG A 472 -2.77 7.70 8.08
C ARG A 472 -2.20 6.42 7.50
N ASN A 473 -2.52 6.21 6.22
CA ASN A 473 -2.15 5.06 5.45
C ASN A 473 -1.63 5.42 4.06
N GLY A 474 -0.76 4.56 3.57
CA GLY A 474 -0.23 4.61 2.22
C GLY A 474 0.26 3.24 1.79
N TYR A 475 0.81 3.18 0.59
CA TYR A 475 1.36 1.96 0.03
C TYR A 475 2.63 2.28 -0.78
N ALA A 476 3.27 1.24 -1.33
CA ALA A 476 4.38 1.42 -2.26
C ALA A 476 3.96 2.35 -3.42
N GLY A 477 4.65 3.49 -3.54
CA GLY A 477 4.35 4.53 -4.53
C GLY A 477 3.66 5.77 -3.97
N SER A 478 3.15 5.77 -2.73
CA SER A 478 2.46 6.93 -2.16
C SER A 478 3.35 8.18 -2.11
N GLN A 479 4.67 8.02 -1.96
CA GLN A 479 5.61 9.13 -1.92
C GLN A 479 5.54 10.08 -3.13
N LYS A 480 5.09 9.59 -4.30
CA LYS A 480 4.96 10.43 -5.51
C LYS A 480 3.78 11.39 -5.46
N TYR A 481 2.88 11.19 -4.51
CA TYR A 481 1.65 11.96 -4.31
C TYR A 481 1.76 12.95 -3.14
N GLY A 482 2.97 13.44 -2.82
CA GLY A 482 3.17 14.44 -1.76
C GLY A 482 2.80 13.93 -0.37
N THR A 483 2.92 12.62 -0.16
CA THR A 483 2.44 11.95 1.03
C THR A 483 3.44 12.02 2.19
N ILE A 484 2.94 12.36 3.38
CA ILE A 484 3.58 12.23 4.69
C ILE A 484 2.75 11.21 5.47
N LEU A 485 3.38 10.14 5.97
CA LEU A 485 2.71 9.13 6.79
C LEU A 485 2.86 9.49 8.27
N TRP A 486 1.81 9.31 9.07
CA TRP A 486 1.89 9.37 10.54
C TRP A 486 1.38 8.08 11.17
N SER A 487 1.75 7.84 12.43
CA SER A 487 1.59 6.55 13.08
C SER A 487 0.18 6.22 13.60
N GLY A 488 -0.83 7.00 13.21
CA GLY A 488 -2.20 6.84 13.69
C GLY A 488 -2.40 7.23 15.16
N ASP A 489 -3.48 6.71 15.75
CA ASP A 489 -3.96 7.10 17.09
C ASP A 489 -3.20 6.37 18.21
N THR A 490 -1.91 6.70 18.31
CA THR A 490 -1.02 6.10 19.31
C THR A 490 -1.35 6.55 20.75
N TYR A 491 -0.78 5.86 21.74
CA TYR A 491 -0.98 6.19 23.16
C TYR A 491 0.12 7.09 23.71
N ALA A 492 -0.23 8.06 24.56
CA ALA A 492 0.74 8.90 25.26
C ALA A 492 1.52 8.12 26.34
N SER A 493 2.52 7.36 25.92
CA SER A 493 3.35 6.53 26.81
C SER A 493 4.80 6.44 26.33
N TRP A 494 5.73 6.19 27.27
CA TRP A 494 7.14 5.96 26.95
C TRP A 494 7.36 4.69 26.12
N ASP A 495 6.51 3.68 26.30
CA ASP A 495 6.57 2.44 25.51
C ASP A 495 6.21 2.72 24.04
N THR A 496 5.16 3.50 23.81
CA THR A 496 4.79 3.98 22.47
C THR A 496 5.90 4.82 21.86
N LEU A 497 6.49 5.77 22.60
CA LEU A 497 7.55 6.64 22.07
C LEU A 497 8.81 5.86 21.66
N LYS A 498 9.07 4.74 22.34
CA LYS A 498 10.23 3.88 22.07
C LYS A 498 10.03 3.04 20.80
N LYS A 499 8.80 2.61 20.55
CA LYS A 499 8.41 1.81 19.39
C LYS A 499 8.36 2.68 18.15
#